data_AF-A0A175Y568-F1
#
_entry.id   AF-A0A175Y568-F1
#
_cell.length_a   1.000
_cell.length_b   1.000
_cell.length_c   1.000
_cell.angle_alpha   90.00
_cell.angle_beta   90.00
_cell.angle_gamma   90.00
#
_symmetry.space_group_name_H-M   'P 1'
#
loop_
_entity.id
_entity.type
_entity.pdbx_description
1 polymer ?
#
loop_
_entity_poly.entity_id
_entity_poly.type
_entity_poly.pdbx_seq_one_letter_code
_entity_poly.pdbx_strand_id
1 'polypeptide(L)'
;METTAVAIDLSLAAEALKKDDGDRALLNAIERVRRLASCAVDLEHARKACAVLDRLEEADLPDTDKRPIKQSLLYSAISWYIRATWTSARKGERGSFAPKFDGHLAAMHDQIRDLRNGALAHVNFDADNGGDHPWHNACVALVADGERSAVYAFAGSTDFDESVQQILAVLVPAAQQQMAGSLDDARRSVEKMVAMATVGGVEFDIERYGVDLRLLFGSIENGKRALREILA
;
A
#
# COMPACT_ATOMS: atom_id res chain seq x y z
N MET A 1 41.20 -8.54 3.09
CA MET A 1 40.45 -7.31 2.74
C MET A 1 38.99 -7.66 2.81
N GLU A 2 38.25 -7.15 3.80
CA GLU A 2 36.79 -7.22 3.77
C GLU A 2 36.29 -6.39 2.60
N THR A 3 35.80 -7.04 1.56
CA THR A 3 35.09 -6.38 0.46
C THR A 3 33.86 -5.72 1.07
N THR A 4 33.92 -4.41 1.29
CA THR A 4 32.76 -3.66 1.78
C THR A 4 31.76 -3.62 0.63
N ALA A 5 30.64 -4.32 0.77
CA ALA A 5 29.58 -4.28 -0.23
C ALA A 5 29.19 -2.82 -0.51
N VAL A 6 29.14 -2.47 -1.79
CA VAL A 6 28.74 -1.14 -2.24
C VAL A 6 27.34 -1.24 -2.83
N ALA A 7 26.48 -0.28 -2.49
CA ALA A 7 25.12 -0.20 -2.97
C ALA A 7 24.95 0.95 -3.96
N ILE A 8 24.32 0.65 -5.10
CA ILE A 8 24.01 1.60 -6.16
C ILE A 8 22.50 1.90 -6.13
N ASP A 9 22.14 3.17 -6.09
CA ASP A 9 20.78 3.67 -6.18
C ASP A 9 20.32 3.65 -7.65
N LEU A 10 19.67 2.54 -7.99
CA LEU A 10 19.05 2.38 -9.30
C LEU A 10 17.95 3.42 -9.57
N SER A 11 17.38 4.07 -8.54
CA SER A 11 16.42 5.16 -8.72
C SER A 11 17.10 6.37 -9.37
N LEU A 12 18.30 6.75 -8.91
CA LEU A 12 19.08 7.82 -9.52
C LEU A 12 19.52 7.46 -10.95
N ALA A 13 19.87 6.19 -11.17
CA ALA A 13 20.16 5.69 -12.52
C ALA A 13 18.93 5.80 -13.44
N ALA A 14 17.73 5.48 -12.95
CA ALA A 14 16.48 5.64 -13.71
C ALA A 14 16.19 7.10 -14.07
N GLU A 15 16.38 8.05 -13.15
CA GLU A 15 16.21 9.48 -13.48
C GLU A 15 17.19 9.96 -14.56
N ALA A 16 18.44 9.47 -14.53
CA ALA A 16 19.43 9.75 -15.56
C ALA A 16 19.03 9.16 -16.91
N LEU A 17 18.64 7.87 -16.94
CA LEU A 17 18.15 7.21 -18.17
C LEU A 17 16.97 7.96 -18.78
N LYS A 18 16.05 8.47 -17.96
CA LYS A 18 14.90 9.24 -18.42
C LYS A 18 15.29 10.60 -19.00
N LYS A 19 16.25 11.29 -18.38
CA LYS A 19 16.73 12.61 -18.81
C LYS A 19 17.50 12.54 -20.13
N ASP A 20 18.30 11.49 -20.29
CA ASP A 20 19.24 11.34 -21.39
C ASP A 20 18.68 10.47 -22.55
N ASP A 21 17.38 10.16 -22.53
CA ASP A 21 16.70 9.22 -23.46
C ASP A 21 17.45 7.88 -23.63
N GLY A 22 17.93 7.36 -22.49
CA GLY A 22 18.68 6.12 -22.40
C GLY A 22 17.82 4.86 -22.58
N ASP A 23 18.36 3.70 -22.20
CA ASP A 23 17.67 2.41 -22.37
C ASP A 23 16.32 2.38 -21.65
N ARG A 24 15.26 2.51 -22.46
CA ARG A 24 13.86 2.53 -22.00
C ARG A 24 13.44 1.20 -21.38
N ALA A 25 14.01 0.07 -21.81
CA ALA A 25 13.67 -1.24 -21.25
C ALA A 25 14.20 -1.35 -19.81
N LEU A 26 15.45 -0.94 -19.59
CA LEU A 26 16.05 -0.90 -18.26
C LEU A 26 15.35 0.12 -17.35
N LEU A 27 15.05 1.32 -17.85
CA LEU A 27 14.27 2.33 -17.12
C LEU A 27 12.94 1.73 -16.61
N ASN A 28 12.15 1.15 -17.51
CA ASN A 28 10.86 0.56 -17.18
C ASN A 28 11.00 -0.60 -16.17
N ALA A 29 12.06 -1.39 -16.26
CA ALA A 29 12.33 -2.50 -15.33
C ALA A 29 12.64 -1.98 -13.91
N ILE A 30 13.48 -0.93 -13.79
CA ILE A 30 13.78 -0.29 -12.51
C ILE A 30 12.52 0.37 -11.92
N GLU A 31 11.75 1.12 -12.72
CA GLU A 31 10.50 1.73 -12.26
C GLU A 31 9.48 0.68 -11.80
N ARG A 32 9.44 -0.49 -12.45
CA ARG A 32 8.63 -1.62 -12.01
C ARG A 32 9.06 -2.13 -10.64
N VAL A 33 10.36 -2.32 -10.38
CA VAL A 33 10.87 -2.73 -9.06
C VAL A 33 10.53 -1.68 -8.00
N ARG A 34 10.76 -0.39 -8.27
CA ARG A 34 10.43 0.71 -7.35
C ARG A 34 8.95 0.70 -6.97
N ARG A 35 8.06 0.57 -7.96
CA ARG A 35 6.61 0.49 -7.73
C ARG A 35 6.23 -0.71 -6.87
N LEU A 36 6.70 -1.91 -7.22
CA LEU A 36 6.39 -3.14 -6.48
C LEU A 36 6.91 -3.08 -5.05
N ALA A 37 8.15 -2.62 -4.82
CA ALA A 37 8.71 -2.45 -3.49
C ALA A 37 7.88 -1.48 -2.64
N SER A 38 7.43 -0.38 -3.24
CA SER A 38 6.57 0.58 -2.56
C SER A 38 5.21 -0.02 -2.21
N CYS A 39 4.59 -0.79 -3.11
CA CYS A 39 3.35 -1.52 -2.82
C CYS A 39 3.54 -2.59 -1.74
N ALA A 40 4.71 -3.24 -1.65
CA ALA A 40 5.01 -4.20 -0.60
C ALA A 40 5.03 -3.56 0.80
N VAL A 41 5.56 -2.32 0.91
CA VAL A 41 5.50 -1.54 2.17
C VAL A 41 4.06 -1.25 2.57
N ASP A 42 3.21 -0.88 1.61
CA ASP A 42 1.79 -0.64 1.87
C ASP A 42 1.08 -1.91 2.39
N LEU A 43 1.32 -3.07 1.77
CA LEU A 43 0.78 -4.35 2.26
C LEU A 43 1.30 -4.70 3.66
N GLU A 44 2.56 -4.40 3.97
CA GLU A 44 3.12 -4.64 5.30
C GLU A 44 2.50 -3.72 6.35
N HIS A 45 2.22 -2.46 6.03
CA HIS A 45 1.47 -1.58 6.93
C HIS A 45 0.03 -2.06 7.14
N ALA A 46 -0.65 -2.50 6.09
CA ALA A 46 -1.98 -3.10 6.21
C ALA A 46 -1.97 -4.34 7.12
N ARG A 47 -0.98 -5.24 6.96
CA ARG A 47 -0.80 -6.42 7.80
C ARG A 47 -0.58 -6.04 9.27
N LYS A 48 0.31 -5.09 9.53
CA LYS A 48 0.59 -4.61 10.90
C LYS A 48 -0.64 -4.00 11.54
N ALA A 49 -1.44 -3.24 10.79
CA ALA A 49 -2.69 -2.67 11.29
C ALA A 49 -3.69 -3.76 11.68
N CYS A 50 -3.89 -4.78 10.84
CA CYS A 50 -4.73 -5.94 11.17
C CYS A 50 -4.23 -6.65 12.44
N ALA A 51 -2.93 -6.90 12.55
CA ALA A 51 -2.35 -7.51 13.75
C ALA A 51 -2.45 -6.63 15.01
N VAL A 52 -2.55 -5.30 14.89
CA VAL A 52 -2.84 -4.41 16.03
C VAL A 52 -4.33 -4.46 16.37
N LEU A 53 -5.22 -4.52 15.38
CA LEU A 53 -6.66 -4.68 15.59
C LEU A 53 -6.97 -5.94 16.40
N ASP A 54 -6.39 -7.07 16.02
CA ASP A 54 -6.56 -8.35 16.73
C ASP A 54 -6.16 -8.23 18.21
N ARG A 55 -5.00 -7.60 18.48
CA ARG A 55 -4.50 -7.39 19.85
C ARG A 55 -5.30 -6.36 20.65
N LEU A 56 -5.92 -5.40 19.97
CA LEU A 56 -6.73 -4.37 20.62
C LEU A 56 -8.06 -4.95 21.14
N GLU A 57 -8.55 -6.02 20.53
CA GLU A 57 -9.69 -6.78 21.03
C GLU A 57 -9.43 -7.28 22.46
N GLU A 58 -8.24 -7.83 22.67
CA GLU A 58 -7.78 -8.42 23.93
C GLU A 58 -7.31 -7.38 24.98
N ALA A 59 -7.15 -6.12 24.59
CA ALA A 59 -6.60 -5.09 25.47
C ALA A 59 -7.56 -4.74 26.62
N ASP A 60 -7.03 -4.49 27.82
CA ASP A 60 -7.81 -3.97 28.95
C ASP A 60 -7.97 -2.44 28.82
N LEU A 61 -8.89 -2.04 27.93
CA LEU A 61 -9.25 -0.64 27.66
C LEU A 61 -10.78 -0.51 27.56
N PRO A 62 -11.36 0.62 28.00
CA PRO A 62 -12.77 0.90 27.79
C PRO A 62 -13.16 0.92 26.30
N ASP A 63 -14.35 0.43 25.97
CA ASP A 63 -14.85 0.41 24.58
C ASP A 63 -14.92 1.82 23.95
N THR A 64 -15.17 2.85 24.77
CA THR A 64 -15.17 4.25 24.34
C THR A 64 -13.84 4.69 23.76
N ASP A 65 -12.74 4.10 24.23
CA ASP A 65 -11.38 4.43 23.81
C ASP A 65 -10.91 3.46 22.72
N LYS A 66 -11.33 2.19 22.77
CA LYS A 66 -11.04 1.18 21.74
C LYS A 66 -11.66 1.54 20.40
N ARG A 67 -12.91 2.01 20.38
CA ARG A 67 -13.68 2.19 19.13
C ARG A 67 -13.00 3.15 18.14
N PRO A 68 -12.59 4.38 18.52
CA PRO A 68 -11.88 5.29 17.60
C PRO A 68 -10.56 4.71 17.08
N ILE A 69 -9.84 3.96 17.91
CA ILE A 69 -8.57 3.32 17.53
C ILE A 69 -8.83 2.20 16.52
N LYS A 70 -9.81 1.32 16.79
CA LYS A 70 -10.22 0.25 15.87
C LYS A 70 -10.61 0.82 14.50
N GLN A 71 -11.44 1.85 14.49
CA GLN A 71 -11.84 2.52 13.25
C GLN A 71 -10.64 3.10 12.49
N SER A 72 -9.76 3.83 13.17
CA SER A 72 -8.58 4.45 12.54
C SER A 72 -7.64 3.41 11.92
N LEU A 73 -7.44 2.29 12.62
CA LEU A 73 -6.64 1.17 12.13
C LEU A 73 -7.30 0.47 10.95
N LEU A 74 -8.61 0.20 11.01
CA LEU A 74 -9.35 -0.44 9.92
C LEU A 74 -9.35 0.43 8.65
N TYR A 75 -9.61 1.73 8.79
CA TYR A 75 -9.51 2.71 7.70
C TYR A 75 -8.11 2.70 7.06
N SER A 76 -7.07 2.71 7.90
CA SER A 76 -5.69 2.72 7.42
C SER A 76 -5.34 1.43 6.71
N ALA A 77 -5.77 0.28 7.25
CA ALA A 77 -5.58 -1.03 6.64
C ALA A 77 -6.23 -1.13 5.25
N ILE A 78 -7.50 -0.71 5.13
CA ILE A 78 -8.21 -0.63 3.83
C ILE A 78 -7.44 0.27 2.87
N SER A 79 -7.05 1.46 3.33
CA SER A 79 -6.38 2.46 2.49
C SER A 79 -5.04 1.97 1.95
N TRP A 80 -4.20 1.37 2.81
CA TRP A 80 -2.92 0.81 2.40
C TRP A 80 -3.11 -0.40 1.48
N TYR A 81 -4.04 -1.30 1.82
CA TYR A 81 -4.32 -2.48 1.00
C TYR A 81 -4.78 -2.08 -0.41
N ILE A 82 -5.77 -1.19 -0.53
CA ILE A 82 -6.29 -0.74 -1.83
C ILE A 82 -5.23 0.04 -2.59
N ARG A 83 -4.45 0.92 -1.95
CA ARG A 83 -3.36 1.63 -2.63
C ARG A 83 -2.32 0.69 -3.23
N ALA A 84 -2.03 -0.43 -2.56
CA ALA A 84 -1.12 -1.43 -3.08
C ALA A 84 -1.74 -2.22 -4.24
N THR A 85 -3.01 -2.58 -4.13
CA THR A 85 -3.65 -3.60 -4.99
C THR A 85 -4.43 -3.01 -6.16
N TRP A 86 -4.91 -1.77 -6.07
CA TRP A 86 -5.80 -1.19 -7.05
C TRP A 86 -5.51 0.30 -7.29
N THR A 87 -5.48 0.71 -8.56
CA THR A 87 -5.53 2.13 -8.96
C THR A 87 -6.35 2.27 -10.24
N SER A 88 -6.81 3.49 -10.50
CA SER A 88 -7.55 3.83 -11.71
C SER A 88 -6.68 3.89 -12.98
N ALA A 89 -5.39 3.55 -12.87
CA ALA A 89 -4.38 3.57 -13.94
C ALA A 89 -4.27 4.90 -14.70
N ARG A 90 -4.60 6.04 -14.06
CA ARG A 90 -4.44 7.36 -14.70
C ARG A 90 -2.95 7.67 -14.91
N LYS A 91 -2.65 8.32 -16.04
CA LYS A 91 -1.28 8.75 -16.38
C LYS A 91 -0.73 9.65 -15.26
N GLY A 92 0.41 9.26 -14.69
CA GLY A 92 1.07 9.98 -13.58
C GLY A 92 0.75 9.44 -12.18
N GLU A 93 -0.17 8.48 -12.04
CA GLU A 93 -0.34 7.77 -10.77
C GLU A 93 0.83 6.81 -10.51
N ARG A 94 1.14 6.60 -9.22
CA ARG A 94 2.17 5.67 -8.75
C ARG A 94 1.97 4.22 -9.24
N GLY A 95 0.74 3.86 -9.61
CA GLY A 95 0.35 2.51 -10.03
C GLY A 95 0.24 1.52 -8.86
N SER A 96 -0.39 0.38 -9.11
CA SER A 96 -0.52 -0.75 -8.18
C SER A 96 0.21 -1.96 -8.74
N PHE A 97 0.27 -3.04 -7.95
CA PHE A 97 0.72 -4.33 -8.48
C PHE A 97 -0.41 -5.16 -9.11
N ALA A 98 -1.67 -4.86 -8.78
CA ALA A 98 -2.86 -5.53 -9.33
C ALA A 98 -2.82 -7.06 -9.18
N PRO A 99 -3.12 -7.61 -7.98
CA PRO A 99 -3.12 -9.05 -7.77
C PRO A 99 -4.09 -9.75 -8.73
N LYS A 100 -3.73 -10.97 -9.12
CA LYS A 100 -4.59 -11.84 -9.94
C LYS A 100 -5.36 -12.77 -9.01
N PHE A 101 -6.35 -12.22 -8.32
CA PHE A 101 -7.27 -13.03 -7.53
C PHE A 101 -8.34 -13.66 -8.43
N ASP A 102 -8.78 -14.85 -8.05
CA ASP A 102 -9.88 -15.58 -8.67
C ASP A 102 -10.95 -15.96 -7.64
N GLY A 103 -12.12 -16.33 -8.14
CA GLY A 103 -13.25 -16.83 -7.34
C GLY A 103 -13.56 -15.94 -6.13
N HIS A 104 -13.48 -16.55 -4.94
CA HIS A 104 -13.84 -15.91 -3.69
C HIS A 104 -12.92 -14.73 -3.31
N LEU A 105 -11.61 -14.83 -3.60
CA LEU A 105 -10.66 -13.76 -3.30
C LEU A 105 -10.91 -12.53 -4.17
N ALA A 106 -11.33 -12.73 -5.43
CA ALA A 106 -11.70 -11.62 -6.31
C ALA A 106 -12.93 -10.88 -5.77
N ALA A 107 -13.96 -11.60 -5.34
CA ALA A 107 -15.17 -11.01 -4.75
C ALA A 107 -14.84 -10.23 -3.46
N MET A 108 -14.03 -10.81 -2.57
CA MET A 108 -13.55 -10.13 -1.36
C MET A 108 -12.74 -8.87 -1.69
N HIS A 109 -11.86 -8.91 -2.69
CA HIS A 109 -11.09 -7.74 -3.11
C HIS A 109 -11.99 -6.62 -3.65
N ASP A 110 -12.98 -6.97 -4.47
CA ASP A 110 -13.96 -6.03 -5.00
C ASP A 110 -14.77 -5.38 -3.88
N GLN A 111 -15.17 -6.15 -2.87
CA GLN A 111 -15.86 -5.64 -1.68
C GLN A 111 -15.03 -4.56 -0.95
N ILE A 112 -13.74 -4.80 -0.69
CA ILE A 112 -12.87 -3.81 -0.03
C ILE A 112 -12.62 -2.59 -0.92
N ARG A 113 -12.52 -2.79 -2.25
CA ARG A 113 -12.36 -1.69 -3.21
C ARG A 113 -13.58 -0.79 -3.20
N ASP A 114 -14.77 -1.38 -3.26
CA ASP A 114 -16.04 -0.66 -3.32
C ASP A 114 -16.31 0.04 -1.99
N LEU A 115 -16.00 -0.60 -0.86
CA LEU A 115 -16.01 0.02 0.45
C LEU A 115 -15.08 1.25 0.52
N ARG A 116 -13.85 1.15 0.02
CA ARG A 116 -12.91 2.28 -0.01
C ARG A 116 -13.46 3.43 -0.85
N ASN A 117 -13.99 3.15 -2.03
CA ASN A 117 -14.42 4.20 -2.96
C ASN A 117 -15.76 4.82 -2.53
N GLY A 118 -16.75 4.00 -2.20
CA GLY A 118 -18.09 4.45 -1.82
C GLY A 118 -18.11 5.06 -0.41
N ALA A 119 -17.78 4.27 0.61
CA ALA A 119 -17.90 4.70 2.00
C ALA A 119 -16.77 5.63 2.47
N LEU A 120 -15.51 5.28 2.20
CA LEU A 120 -14.36 6.00 2.79
C LEU A 120 -13.93 7.24 2.00
N ALA A 121 -14.03 7.18 0.68
CA ALA A 121 -13.66 8.30 -0.20
C ALA A 121 -14.89 9.15 -0.60
N HIS A 122 -16.08 8.82 -0.09
CA HIS A 122 -17.36 9.47 -0.41
C HIS A 122 -17.59 9.65 -1.92
N VAL A 123 -17.09 8.74 -2.75
CA VAL A 123 -17.20 8.88 -4.21
C VAL A 123 -18.63 8.61 -4.66
N ASN A 124 -19.33 7.67 -4.00
CA ASN A 124 -20.72 7.32 -4.30
C ASN A 124 -21.52 7.24 -2.99
N PHE A 125 -22.31 8.27 -2.70
CA PHE A 125 -23.14 8.32 -1.48
C PHE A 125 -24.27 7.27 -1.49
N ASP A 126 -24.78 6.94 -2.69
CA ASP A 126 -25.92 6.03 -2.89
C ASP A 126 -25.50 4.61 -3.29
N ALA A 127 -24.20 4.32 -3.39
CA ALA A 127 -23.76 2.98 -3.74
C ALA A 127 -23.92 2.03 -2.55
N ASP A 128 -24.43 0.83 -2.83
CA ASP A 128 -24.34 -0.29 -1.91
C ASP A 128 -22.84 -0.54 -1.63
N ASN A 129 -22.40 -0.18 -0.42
CA ASN A 129 -20.97 -0.13 -0.07
C ASN A 129 -20.40 -1.53 0.23
N GLY A 130 -21.12 -2.59 -0.13
CA GLY A 130 -20.66 -3.98 -0.05
C GLY A 130 -20.45 -4.49 1.38
N GLY A 131 -20.92 -3.78 2.40
CA GLY A 131 -20.91 -4.25 3.79
C GLY A 131 -22.30 -4.69 4.23
N ASP A 132 -22.37 -5.55 5.25
CA ASP A 132 -23.65 -5.92 5.89
C ASP A 132 -24.32 -4.71 6.57
N HIS A 133 -23.56 -3.63 6.78
CA HIS A 133 -24.02 -2.39 7.41
C HIS A 133 -23.54 -1.14 6.66
N PRO A 134 -24.38 -0.09 6.58
CA PRO A 134 -23.95 1.22 6.07
C PRO A 134 -22.84 1.76 6.98
N TRP A 135 -21.69 2.15 6.41
CA TRP A 135 -20.55 2.68 7.17
C TRP A 135 -20.81 4.09 7.74
N HIS A 136 -21.57 4.89 7.02
CA HIS A 136 -22.06 6.19 7.46
C HIS A 136 -23.57 6.22 7.33
N ASN A 137 -24.25 6.70 8.36
CA ASN A 137 -25.69 6.95 8.35
C ASN A 137 -25.92 8.44 8.46
N ALA A 138 -26.57 9.03 7.47
CA ALA A 138 -27.02 10.41 7.54
C ALA A 138 -28.54 10.46 7.31
N CYS A 139 -29.22 11.27 8.12
CA CYS A 139 -30.65 11.49 8.02
C CYS A 139 -30.90 13.00 8.05
N VAL A 140 -31.74 13.49 7.14
CA VAL A 140 -32.26 14.84 7.20
C VAL A 140 -33.70 14.75 7.67
N ALA A 141 -34.03 15.38 8.80
CA ALA A 141 -35.36 15.40 9.35
C ALA A 141 -35.91 16.83 9.40
N LEU A 142 -37.19 16.96 9.06
CA LEU A 142 -37.97 18.15 9.39
C LEU A 142 -38.52 17.95 10.82
N VAL A 143 -38.08 18.78 11.76
CA VAL A 143 -38.63 18.82 13.11
C VAL A 143 -39.61 19.98 13.16
N ALA A 144 -40.87 19.69 13.48
CA ALA A 144 -41.92 20.69 13.62
C ALA A 144 -42.50 20.65 15.04
N ASP A 145 -42.68 21.83 15.63
CA ASP A 145 -43.34 22.03 16.92
C ASP A 145 -44.40 23.13 16.78
N GLY A 146 -45.59 22.73 16.32
CA GLY A 146 -46.75 23.60 16.12
C GLY A 146 -46.54 24.68 15.06
N GLU A 147 -46.01 25.84 15.47
CA GLU A 147 -45.84 27.03 14.63
C GLU A 147 -44.46 27.13 13.97
N ARG A 148 -43.50 26.30 14.38
CA ARG A 148 -42.13 26.35 13.87
C ARG A 148 -41.75 25.03 13.25
N SER A 149 -41.07 25.10 12.12
CA SER A 149 -40.38 23.95 11.54
C SER A 149 -38.92 24.33 11.28
N ALA A 150 -38.04 23.37 11.52
CA ALA A 150 -36.62 23.49 11.25
C ALA A 150 -36.11 22.18 10.66
N VAL A 151 -35.23 22.30 9.67
CA VAL A 151 -34.56 21.15 9.09
C VAL A 151 -33.30 20.86 9.89
N TYR A 152 -33.14 19.62 10.31
CA TYR A 152 -31.96 19.11 11.00
C TYR A 152 -31.31 18.03 10.15
N ALA A 153 -29.98 18.00 10.17
CA ALA A 153 -29.20 16.89 9.64
C ALA A 153 -28.55 16.16 10.82
N PHE A 154 -28.74 14.85 10.86
CA PHE A 154 -28.12 13.94 11.80
C PHE A 154 -27.15 13.07 11.03
N ALA A 155 -25.95 12.88 11.58
CA ALA A 155 -24.99 11.92 11.06
C ALA A 155 -24.51 11.04 12.21
N GLY A 156 -24.47 9.74 11.96
CA GLY A 156 -23.86 8.74 12.81
C GLY A 156 -22.94 7.90 11.94
N SER A 157 -21.88 7.41 12.54
CA SER A 157 -21.01 6.44 11.89
C SER A 157 -21.28 5.08 12.54
N THR A 158 -21.15 4.03 11.73
CA THR A 158 -21.20 2.64 12.19
C THR A 158 -19.79 2.11 11.96
N ASP A 159 -18.90 2.59 12.83
CA ASP A 159 -17.48 2.87 12.59
C ASP A 159 -16.57 1.65 12.47
N PHE A 160 -17.07 0.45 12.76
CA PHE A 160 -16.26 -0.76 12.79
C PHE A 160 -17.10 -1.96 12.33
N ASP A 161 -16.62 -2.61 11.27
CA ASP A 161 -17.22 -3.81 10.69
C ASP A 161 -16.22 -4.96 10.80
N GLU A 162 -16.54 -5.94 11.66
CA GLU A 162 -15.69 -7.10 11.91
C GLU A 162 -15.53 -7.96 10.65
N SER A 163 -16.55 -8.00 9.77
CA SER A 163 -16.47 -8.77 8.52
C SER A 163 -15.37 -8.21 7.61
N VAL A 164 -15.18 -6.89 7.59
CA VAL A 164 -14.14 -6.20 6.82
C VAL A 164 -12.75 -6.54 7.36
N GLN A 165 -12.58 -6.59 8.69
CA GLN A 165 -11.33 -7.05 9.30
C GLN A 165 -11.02 -8.50 8.91
N GLN A 166 -12.02 -9.39 8.99
CA GLN A 166 -11.86 -10.79 8.60
C GLN A 166 -11.48 -10.95 7.13
N ILE A 167 -12.11 -10.18 6.23
CA ILE A 167 -11.76 -10.14 4.81
C ILE A 167 -10.30 -9.68 4.60
N LEU A 168 -9.87 -8.61 5.27
CA LEU A 168 -8.49 -8.12 5.18
C LEU A 168 -7.48 -9.13 5.73
N ALA A 169 -7.82 -9.85 6.79
CA ALA A 169 -6.98 -10.91 7.36
C ALA A 169 -6.72 -12.05 6.36
N VAL A 170 -7.64 -12.29 5.40
CA VAL A 170 -7.44 -13.24 4.29
C VAL A 170 -6.71 -12.60 3.11
N LEU A 171 -7.15 -11.41 2.68
CA LEU A 171 -6.66 -10.78 1.46
C LEU A 171 -5.22 -10.27 1.58
N VAL A 172 -4.83 -9.70 2.72
CA VAL A 172 -3.50 -9.11 2.89
C VAL A 172 -2.39 -10.16 2.75
N PRO A 173 -2.43 -11.33 3.44
CA PRO A 173 -1.44 -12.38 3.23
C PRO A 173 -1.43 -12.91 1.80
N ALA A 174 -2.59 -13.12 1.17
CA ALA A 174 -2.68 -13.58 -0.21
C ALA A 174 -2.03 -12.58 -1.19
N ALA A 175 -2.28 -11.29 -1.00
CA ALA A 175 -1.65 -10.22 -1.76
C ALA A 175 -0.14 -10.17 -1.54
N GLN A 176 0.33 -10.34 -0.30
CA GLN A 176 1.77 -10.37 0.02
C GLN A 176 2.49 -11.53 -0.68
N GLN A 177 1.86 -12.72 -0.74
CA GLN A 177 2.44 -13.87 -1.42
C GLN A 177 2.59 -13.61 -2.94
N GLN A 178 1.54 -13.10 -3.60
CA GLN A 178 1.64 -12.76 -5.03
C GLN A 178 2.62 -11.60 -5.30
N MET A 179 2.69 -10.63 -4.39
CA MET A 179 3.62 -9.51 -4.45
C MET A 179 5.08 -9.98 -4.38
N ALA A 180 5.40 -10.88 -3.44
CA ALA A 180 6.76 -11.39 -3.26
C ALA A 180 7.27 -12.03 -4.56
N GLY A 181 6.47 -12.92 -5.17
CA GLY A 181 6.82 -13.52 -6.45
C GLY A 181 7.00 -12.49 -7.57
N SER A 182 6.07 -11.53 -7.66
CA SER A 182 6.14 -10.46 -8.67
C SER A 182 7.37 -9.57 -8.52
N LEU A 183 7.76 -9.28 -7.28
CA LEU A 183 8.91 -8.45 -6.95
C LEU A 183 10.21 -9.19 -7.23
N ASP A 184 10.30 -10.47 -6.90
CA ASP A 184 11.47 -11.29 -7.20
C ASP A 184 11.68 -11.45 -8.71
N ASP A 185 10.61 -11.66 -9.48
CA ASP A 185 10.68 -11.66 -10.94
C ASP A 185 11.17 -10.33 -11.51
N ALA A 186 10.69 -9.21 -10.96
CA ALA A 186 11.12 -7.89 -11.39
C ALA A 186 12.60 -7.62 -11.04
N ARG A 187 13.05 -8.03 -9.85
CA ARG A 187 14.46 -7.94 -9.41
C ARG A 187 15.37 -8.74 -10.34
N ARG A 188 15.05 -10.02 -10.59
CA ARG A 188 15.80 -10.88 -11.52
C ARG A 188 15.89 -10.28 -12.93
N SER A 189 14.83 -9.63 -13.40
CA SER A 189 14.84 -8.94 -14.69
C SER A 189 15.82 -7.77 -14.70
N VAL A 190 15.83 -6.95 -13.65
CA VAL A 190 16.78 -5.83 -13.53
C VAL A 190 18.21 -6.34 -13.41
N GLU A 191 18.47 -7.34 -12.57
CA GLU A 191 19.79 -7.97 -12.42
C GLU A 191 20.35 -8.46 -13.75
N LYS A 192 19.52 -9.17 -14.55
CA LYS A 192 19.91 -9.63 -15.88
C LYS A 192 20.23 -8.47 -16.82
N MET A 193 19.41 -7.42 -16.82
CA MET A 193 19.62 -6.26 -17.69
C MET A 193 20.88 -5.48 -17.29
N VAL A 194 21.11 -5.27 -15.99
CA VAL A 194 22.32 -4.62 -15.48
C VAL A 194 23.56 -5.43 -15.85
N ALA A 195 23.54 -6.76 -15.65
CA ALA A 195 24.65 -7.62 -16.04
C ALA A 195 24.97 -7.53 -17.55
N MET A 196 23.94 -7.50 -18.40
CA MET A 196 24.12 -7.30 -19.85
C MET A 196 24.64 -5.90 -20.20
N ALA A 197 24.20 -4.87 -19.48
CA ALA A 197 24.64 -3.49 -19.68
C ALA A 197 26.11 -3.30 -19.30
N THR A 198 26.56 -3.93 -18.21
CA THR A 198 27.98 -3.94 -17.81
C THR A 198 28.86 -4.69 -18.82
N VAL A 199 28.36 -5.76 -19.43
CA VAL A 199 29.04 -6.46 -20.54
C VAL A 199 29.02 -5.63 -21.84
N GLY A 200 28.03 -4.74 -22.01
CA GLY A 200 27.84 -3.85 -23.15
C GLY A 200 28.47 -2.46 -23.04
N GLY A 201 29.22 -2.17 -21.96
CA GLY A 201 29.94 -0.90 -21.78
C GLY A 201 29.16 0.23 -21.09
N VAL A 202 28.03 -0.05 -20.43
CA VAL A 202 27.35 0.90 -19.53
C VAL A 202 27.91 0.72 -18.12
N GLU A 203 28.64 1.72 -17.62
CA GLU A 203 29.16 1.72 -16.25
C GLU A 203 28.17 2.36 -15.27
N PHE A 204 27.85 1.63 -14.21
CA PHE A 204 27.14 2.18 -13.05
C PHE A 204 28.18 2.69 -12.06
N ASP A 205 28.45 3.99 -12.14
CA ASP A 205 29.41 4.68 -11.29
C ASP A 205 28.90 4.80 -9.83
N ILE A 206 29.63 4.21 -8.90
CA ILE A 206 29.37 4.24 -7.45
C ILE A 206 29.44 5.65 -6.89
N GLU A 207 30.31 6.53 -7.40
CA GLU A 207 30.41 7.91 -6.93
C GLU A 207 29.19 8.72 -7.36
N ARG A 208 28.68 8.44 -8.56
CA ARG A 208 27.51 9.11 -9.13
C ARG A 208 26.19 8.57 -8.60
N TYR A 209 26.11 7.28 -8.34
CA TYR A 209 24.86 6.58 -8.02
C TYR A 209 24.91 5.85 -6.68
N GLY A 210 25.87 6.14 -5.80
CA GLY A 210 25.96 5.48 -4.49
C GLY A 210 24.73 5.75 -3.61
N VAL A 211 24.26 4.73 -2.89
CA VAL A 211 23.13 4.86 -1.96
C VAL A 211 23.51 5.67 -0.71
N ASP A 212 22.75 6.72 -0.40
CA ASP A 212 22.83 7.39 0.91
C ASP A 212 22.09 6.55 1.97
N LEU A 213 22.87 5.77 2.73
CA LEU A 213 22.36 4.90 3.79
C LEU A 213 21.73 5.69 4.95
N ARG A 214 22.18 6.91 5.24
CA ARG A 214 21.60 7.72 6.32
C ARG A 214 20.22 8.22 5.92
N LEU A 215 20.06 8.62 4.66
CA LEU A 215 18.76 9.05 4.13
C LEU A 215 17.74 7.91 4.13
N LEU A 216 18.12 6.70 3.70
CA LEU A 216 17.19 5.57 3.59
C LEU A 216 16.89 4.86 4.91
N PHE A 217 17.90 4.68 5.77
CA PHE A 217 17.79 3.83 6.97
C PHE A 217 17.87 4.62 8.29
N GLY A 218 17.89 5.96 8.21
CA GLY A 218 18.03 6.87 9.35
C GLY A 218 19.44 6.86 10.00
N SER A 219 20.27 5.86 9.70
CA SER A 219 21.68 5.79 10.12
C SER A 219 22.51 4.89 9.20
N ILE A 220 23.81 5.17 9.14
CA ILE A 220 24.78 4.35 8.36
C ILE A 220 24.87 2.93 8.94
N GLU A 221 24.82 2.78 10.26
CA GLU A 221 24.85 1.48 10.97
C GLU A 221 23.68 0.58 10.56
N ASN A 222 22.45 1.12 10.54
CA ASN A 222 21.27 0.38 10.11
C ASN A 222 21.35 -0.02 8.63
N GLY A 223 21.83 0.90 7.78
CA GLY A 223 22.03 0.60 6.36
C GLY A 223 23.06 -0.49 6.12
N LYS A 224 24.20 -0.45 6.81
CA LYS A 224 25.23 -1.51 6.72
C LYS A 224 24.71 -2.86 7.22
N ARG A 225 23.88 -2.88 8.27
CA ARG A 225 23.25 -4.10 8.79
C ARG A 225 22.28 -4.70 7.77
N ALA A 226 21.39 -3.88 7.21
CA ALA A 226 20.45 -4.29 6.18
C ALA A 226 21.17 -4.86 4.94
N LEU A 227 22.28 -4.23 4.52
CA LEU A 227 23.09 -4.74 3.41
C LEU A 227 23.72 -6.11 3.71
N ARG A 228 24.19 -6.34 4.94
CA ARG A 228 24.72 -7.65 5.34
C ARG A 228 23.64 -8.73 5.35
N GLU A 229 22.45 -8.41 5.85
CA GLU A 229 21.31 -9.34 5.88
C GLU A 229 20.85 -9.73 4.46
N ILE A 230 20.96 -8.82 3.48
CA ILE A 230 20.65 -9.11 2.08
C ILE A 230 21.68 -10.03 1.41
N LEU A 231 22.94 -9.97 1.84
CA LEU A 231 24.06 -10.71 1.23
C LEU A 231 24.42 -12.02 1.95
N ALA A 232 23.78 -12.31 3.09
CA ALA A 232 23.97 -13.53 3.88
C ALA A 232 23.06 -14.66 3.37
#